data_AF-A0A953DSL1-F1
#
_entry.id   AF-A0A953DSL1-F1
#
_cell.length_a   1.000
_cell.length_b   1.000
_cell.length_c   1.000
_cell.angle_alpha   90.00
_cell.angle_beta   90.00
_cell.angle_gamma   90.00
#
_symmetry.space_group_name_H-M   'P 1'
#
loop_
_entity.id
_entity.type
_entity.pdbx_description
1 polymer ?
#
loop_
_entity_poly.entity_id
_entity_poly.type
_entity_poly.pdbx_seq_one_letter_code
_entity_poly.pdbx_strand_id
1 'polypeptide(L)'
;MTEDDIPEERHDAGFDVVKARRAAKNPNRPGERCRASAGRFVPVVDRRRCEGKAECVAVCPHGVFEVGRIDETEYRAMPALVRFKLWAHGKKTAFTPKANACRACGLCVVACPEKAITLREAPTRG
;
A
#
# COMPACT_ATOMS: atom_id res chain seq x y z
N MET A 1 -11.51 -12.80 -4.44
CA MET A 1 -12.12 -12.04 -3.34
C MET A 1 -13.04 -11.00 -3.95
N THR A 2 -14.32 -11.31 -3.93
CA THR A 2 -15.40 -10.32 -4.17
C THR A 2 -15.53 -9.42 -2.93
N GLU A 3 -16.45 -8.45 -2.92
CA GLU A 3 -16.63 -7.60 -1.74
C GLU A 3 -17.04 -8.38 -0.48
N ASP A 4 -17.77 -9.48 -0.67
CA ASP A 4 -18.28 -10.33 0.42
C ASP A 4 -17.17 -11.14 1.10
N ASP A 5 -16.10 -11.43 0.36
CA ASP A 5 -14.94 -12.17 0.89
C ASP A 5 -13.95 -11.25 1.66
N ILE A 6 -14.21 -9.92 1.73
CA ILE A 6 -13.39 -9.00 2.52
C ILE A 6 -13.77 -9.17 3.99
N PRO A 7 -12.79 -9.44 4.88
CA PRO A 7 -13.09 -9.61 6.30
C PRO A 7 -13.73 -8.35 6.86
N GLU A 8 -14.68 -8.50 7.78
CA GLU A 8 -15.33 -7.35 8.41
C GLU A 8 -14.37 -6.59 9.31
N GLU A 9 -13.45 -7.32 9.95
CA GLU A 9 -12.46 -6.78 10.87
C GLU A 9 -11.10 -7.43 10.62
N ARG A 10 -10.04 -6.70 10.97
CA ARG A 10 -8.68 -7.21 11.09
C ARG A 10 -8.23 -6.97 12.53
N HIS A 11 -7.53 -7.93 13.13
CA HIS A 11 -7.12 -7.84 14.54
C HIS A 11 -6.21 -6.64 14.89
N ASP A 12 -5.73 -5.85 13.92
CA ASP A 12 -4.97 -4.63 14.17
C ASP A 12 -5.73 -3.35 13.78
N ALA A 13 -5.46 -2.27 14.53
CA ALA A 13 -6.25 -1.04 14.61
C ALA A 13 -6.18 -0.12 13.38
N GLY A 14 -5.98 -0.65 12.18
CA GLY A 14 -5.76 0.15 10.97
C GLY A 14 -6.60 -0.25 9.77
N PHE A 15 -7.56 -1.16 9.89
CA PHE A 15 -8.39 -1.63 8.79
C PHE A 15 -9.76 -0.96 8.75
N ASP A 16 -10.21 -0.59 7.55
CA ASP A 16 -11.53 0.00 7.29
C ASP A 16 -12.21 -0.81 6.19
N VAL A 17 -13.20 -1.62 6.58
CA VAL A 17 -13.93 -2.50 5.66
C VAL A 17 -14.70 -1.72 4.59
N VAL A 18 -15.22 -0.53 4.91
CA VAL A 18 -15.98 0.30 3.98
C VAL A 18 -15.06 0.79 2.87
N LYS A 19 -13.87 1.29 3.23
CA LYS A 19 -12.84 1.68 2.25
C LYS A 19 -12.33 0.49 1.44
N ALA A 20 -12.10 -0.66 2.08
CA ALA A 20 -11.67 -1.87 1.39
C ALA A 20 -12.71 -2.34 0.35
N ARG A 21 -14.00 -2.38 0.71
CA ARG A 21 -15.11 -2.70 -0.21
C ARG A 21 -15.23 -1.68 -1.34
N ARG A 22 -15.08 -0.38 -1.06
CA ARG A 22 -15.05 0.66 -2.10
C ARG A 22 -13.90 0.46 -3.08
N ALA A 23 -12.69 0.19 -2.58
CA ALA A 23 -11.53 -0.10 -3.43
C ALA A 23 -11.75 -1.39 -4.24
N ALA A 24 -12.45 -2.38 -3.70
CA ALA A 24 -12.75 -3.63 -4.38
C ALA A 24 -13.65 -3.47 -5.61
N LYS A 25 -14.57 -2.49 -5.57
CA LYS A 25 -15.48 -2.12 -6.65
C LYS A 25 -14.81 -1.38 -7.82
N ASN A 26 -13.58 -0.90 -7.66
CA ASN A 26 -12.94 -0.10 -8.70
C ASN A 26 -12.68 -0.96 -9.96
N PRO A 27 -13.20 -0.59 -11.15
CA PRO A 27 -13.05 -1.39 -12.36
C PRO A 27 -11.59 -1.48 -12.83
N ASN A 28 -10.74 -0.53 -12.45
CA ASN A 28 -9.32 -0.47 -12.80
C ASN A 28 -8.43 -1.12 -11.71
N ARG A 29 -9.01 -1.91 -10.80
CA ARG A 29 -8.28 -2.63 -9.76
C ARG A 29 -7.33 -3.68 -10.37
N PRO A 30 -6.00 -3.56 -10.19
CA PRO A 30 -5.05 -4.52 -10.74
C PRO A 30 -4.89 -5.75 -9.82
N GLY A 31 -4.01 -6.67 -10.22
CA GLY A 31 -3.64 -7.85 -9.43
C GLY A 31 -4.64 -8.99 -9.51
N GLU A 32 -4.52 -9.95 -8.61
CA GLU A 32 -5.25 -11.22 -8.63
C GLU A 32 -6.42 -11.25 -7.63
N ARG A 33 -6.93 -10.08 -7.21
CA ARG A 33 -8.12 -9.97 -6.33
C ARG A 33 -8.01 -10.86 -5.07
N CYS A 34 -6.85 -10.82 -4.40
CA CYS A 34 -6.47 -11.63 -3.22
C CYS A 34 -6.33 -13.15 -3.46
N ARG A 35 -6.28 -13.61 -4.72
CA ARG A 35 -6.16 -15.04 -5.04
C ARG A 35 -4.73 -15.52 -5.27
N ALA A 36 -3.75 -14.61 -5.36
CA ALA A 36 -2.35 -15.01 -5.45
C ALA A 36 -1.91 -15.71 -4.15
N SER A 37 -0.98 -16.66 -4.29
CA SER A 37 -0.23 -17.18 -3.14
C SER A 37 0.49 -16.04 -2.42
N ALA A 38 0.55 -16.13 -1.10
CA ALA A 38 1.17 -15.12 -0.27
C ALA A 38 2.64 -14.90 -0.69
N GLY A 39 3.01 -13.65 -0.96
CA GLY A 39 4.38 -13.28 -1.29
C GLY A 39 4.78 -13.56 -2.73
N ARG A 40 3.89 -14.10 -3.59
CA ARG A 40 4.14 -14.16 -5.05
C ARG A 40 4.28 -12.76 -5.66
N PHE A 41 3.55 -11.80 -5.11
CA PHE A 41 3.68 -10.39 -5.45
C PHE A 41 4.01 -9.57 -4.21
N VAL A 42 4.70 -8.45 -4.42
CA VAL A 42 4.96 -7.45 -3.39
C VAL A 42 4.50 -6.06 -3.87
N PRO A 43 3.96 -5.22 -2.97
CA PRO A 43 3.71 -3.82 -3.30
C PRO A 43 5.02 -3.03 -3.33
N VAL A 44 5.18 -2.20 -4.35
CA VAL A 44 6.28 -1.24 -4.48
C VAL A 44 5.72 0.17 -4.29
N VAL A 45 6.28 0.90 -3.34
CA VAL A 45 5.89 2.28 -3.01
C VAL A 45 6.91 3.26 -3.60
N ASP A 46 6.46 4.15 -4.48
CA ASP A 46 7.25 5.31 -4.91
C ASP A 46 7.23 6.38 -3.82
N ARG A 47 8.30 6.41 -3.03
CA ARG A 47 8.45 7.33 -1.89
C ARG A 47 8.57 8.80 -2.29
N ARG A 48 8.86 9.10 -3.57
CA ARG A 48 8.85 10.48 -4.08
C ARG A 48 7.42 10.99 -4.35
N ARG A 49 6.44 10.08 -4.40
CA ARG A 49 5.01 10.41 -4.59
C ARG A 49 4.18 10.22 -3.33
N CYS A 50 4.49 9.20 -2.53
CA CYS A 50 3.71 8.85 -1.35
C CYS A 50 3.70 9.98 -0.31
N GLU A 51 2.52 10.42 0.11
CA GLU A 51 2.32 11.45 1.14
C GLU A 51 1.95 10.88 2.52
N GLY A 52 2.06 9.56 2.72
CA GLY A 52 1.78 8.96 4.03
C GLY A 52 0.32 9.03 4.50
N LYS A 53 -0.66 9.14 3.59
CA LYS A 53 -2.10 9.25 3.90
C LYS A 53 -2.74 7.97 4.49
N ALA A 54 -1.98 6.90 4.68
CA ALA A 54 -2.42 5.63 5.28
C ALA A 54 -3.60 4.88 4.62
N GLU A 55 -4.11 5.30 3.46
CA GLU A 55 -5.15 4.55 2.74
C GLU A 55 -4.75 3.11 2.43
N CYS A 56 -3.47 2.85 2.16
CA CYS A 56 -2.95 1.49 1.97
C CYS A 56 -3.04 0.61 3.22
N VAL A 57 -2.92 1.19 4.42
CA VAL A 57 -3.11 0.50 5.70
C VAL A 57 -4.60 0.20 5.89
N ALA A 58 -5.45 1.20 5.64
CA ALA A 58 -6.91 1.12 5.75
C ALA A 58 -7.51 -0.02 4.91
N VAL A 59 -7.04 -0.21 3.67
CA VAL A 59 -7.66 -1.15 2.73
C VAL A 59 -6.97 -2.51 2.63
N CYS A 60 -5.82 -2.72 3.27
CA CYS A 60 -5.09 -3.98 3.13
C CYS A 60 -5.63 -5.04 4.11
N PRO A 61 -6.30 -6.11 3.65
CA PRO A 61 -6.84 -7.14 4.54
C PRO A 61 -5.76 -8.07 5.12
N HIS A 62 -4.52 -7.97 4.63
CA HIS A 62 -3.39 -8.82 5.05
C HIS A 62 -2.34 -8.06 5.86
N GLY A 63 -2.61 -6.80 6.20
CA GLY A 63 -1.71 -5.98 7.02
C GLY A 63 -0.29 -5.83 6.50
N VAL A 64 -0.15 -5.69 5.17
CA VAL A 64 1.15 -5.57 4.51
C VAL A 64 1.86 -4.26 4.84
N PHE A 65 1.10 -3.20 5.08
CA PHE A 65 1.59 -1.83 5.13
C PHE A 65 1.67 -1.26 6.55
N GLU A 66 2.66 -0.40 6.74
CA GLU A 66 2.78 0.53 7.87
C GLU A 66 3.12 1.93 7.34
N VAL A 67 2.74 2.99 8.04
CA VAL A 67 3.14 4.36 7.68
C VAL A 67 4.05 4.92 8.77
N GLY A 68 5.23 5.38 8.37
CA GLY A 68 6.23 5.94 9.27
C GLY A 68 6.88 7.19 8.68
N ARG A 69 7.81 7.80 9.44
CA ARG A 69 8.63 8.90 8.93
C ARG A 69 9.65 8.38 7.93
N ILE A 70 9.94 9.17 6.92
CA ILE A 70 11.03 8.92 5.98
C ILE A 70 12.35 9.13 6.73
N ASP A 71 13.33 8.26 6.49
CA ASP A 71 14.68 8.43 7.02
C ASP A 71 15.28 9.77 6.53
N GLU A 72 16.02 10.44 7.40
CA GLU A 72 16.53 11.79 7.09
C GLU A 72 17.58 11.76 5.95
N THR A 73 18.39 10.69 5.84
CA THR A 73 19.36 10.56 4.75
C THR A 73 18.67 10.34 3.42
N GLU A 74 17.64 9.49 3.40
CA GLU A 74 16.82 9.25 2.23
C GLU A 74 16.07 10.52 1.81
N TYR A 75 15.44 11.21 2.76
CA TYR A 75 14.76 12.47 2.52
C TYR A 75 15.71 13.53 1.92
N ARG A 76 16.93 13.66 2.46
CA ARG A 76 17.92 14.63 1.96
C ARG A 76 18.41 14.33 0.56
N ALA A 77 18.47 13.05 0.17
CA ALA A 77 18.86 12.60 -1.17
C ALA A 77 17.78 12.86 -2.24
N MET A 78 16.56 13.24 -1.87
CA MET A 78 15.49 13.54 -2.82
C MET A 78 15.62 14.94 -3.46
N PRO A 79 15.07 15.13 -4.68
CA PRO A 79 15.00 16.45 -5.32
C PRO A 79 14.29 17.49 -4.45
N ALA A 80 14.70 18.76 -4.55
CA ALA A 80 14.21 19.85 -3.70
C ALA A 80 12.67 20.00 -3.71
N LEU A 81 12.03 19.88 -4.88
CA LEU A 81 10.57 19.94 -5.01
C LEU A 81 9.86 18.77 -4.29
N VAL A 82 10.43 17.56 -4.41
CA VAL A 82 9.91 16.37 -3.71
C VAL A 82 10.03 16.55 -2.20
N ARG A 83 11.17 17.06 -1.73
CA ARG A 83 11.39 17.36 -0.31
C ARG A 83 10.38 18.37 0.22
N PHE A 84 10.18 19.47 -0.49
CA PHE A 84 9.19 20.49 -0.12
C PHE A 84 7.78 19.88 -0.01
N LYS A 85 7.35 19.11 -1.01
CA LYS A 85 6.07 18.39 -0.99
C LYS A 85 5.96 17.48 0.24
N LEU A 86 6.94 16.60 0.44
CA LEU A 86 6.92 15.66 1.56
C LEU A 86 6.92 16.37 2.92
N TRP A 87 7.63 17.49 3.06
CA TRP A 87 7.61 18.30 4.27
C TRP A 87 6.20 18.85 4.56
N ALA A 88 5.52 19.39 3.55
CA ALA A 88 4.13 19.86 3.69
C ALA A 88 3.16 18.73 4.09
N HIS A 89 3.50 17.47 3.78
CA HIS A 89 2.74 16.27 4.14
C HIS A 89 3.36 15.47 5.30
N GLY A 90 4.13 16.12 6.17
CA GLY A 90 4.58 15.53 7.45
C GLY A 90 5.76 14.56 7.34
N LYS A 91 6.44 14.50 6.20
CA LYS A 91 7.60 13.63 5.90
C LYS A 91 7.33 12.15 6.21
N LYS A 92 6.12 11.66 5.88
CA LYS A 92 5.74 10.26 6.08
C LYS A 92 5.67 9.50 4.76
N THR A 93 5.91 8.20 4.81
CA THR A 93 5.73 7.29 3.68
C THR A 93 5.20 5.94 4.14
N ALA A 94 4.70 5.16 3.18
CA ALA A 94 4.29 3.77 3.42
C ALA A 94 5.49 2.82 3.29
N PHE A 95 5.60 1.92 4.24
CA PHE A 95 6.51 0.78 4.28
C PHE A 95 5.73 -0.51 4.14
N THR A 96 6.43 -1.59 3.79
CA THR A 96 5.81 -2.90 3.51
C THR A 96 6.51 -4.01 4.32
N PRO A 97 6.55 -3.93 5.66
CA PRO A 97 7.30 -4.88 6.49
C PRO A 97 6.79 -6.33 6.35
N LYS A 98 5.52 -6.51 5.99
CA LYS A 98 4.90 -7.82 5.73
C LYS A 98 4.63 -8.04 4.25
N ALA A 99 5.55 -7.62 3.37
CA ALA A 99 5.40 -7.76 1.91
C ALA A 99 5.13 -9.21 1.47
N ASN A 100 5.70 -10.19 2.19
CA ASN A 100 5.46 -11.63 1.98
C ASN A 100 4.03 -12.10 2.30
N ALA A 101 3.21 -11.31 3.01
CA ALA A 101 1.80 -11.59 3.24
C ALA A 101 0.90 -11.09 2.10
N CYS A 102 1.46 -10.34 1.13
CA CYS A 102 0.67 -9.79 0.03
C CYS A 102 0.10 -10.91 -0.85
N ARG A 103 -1.21 -10.81 -1.15
CA ARG A 103 -1.93 -11.72 -2.05
C ARG A 103 -2.33 -11.04 -3.37
N ALA A 104 -1.55 -10.06 -3.81
CA ALA A 104 -1.78 -9.29 -5.03
C ALA A 104 -3.21 -8.71 -5.14
N CYS A 105 -3.73 -8.13 -4.05
CA CYS A 105 -5.13 -7.71 -4.03
C CYS A 105 -5.46 -6.52 -4.92
N GLY A 106 -4.52 -5.60 -5.14
CA GLY A 106 -4.74 -4.36 -5.89
C GLY A 106 -5.52 -3.27 -5.15
N LEU A 107 -6.08 -3.52 -3.96
CA LEU A 107 -6.85 -2.53 -3.20
C LEU A 107 -6.02 -1.30 -2.86
N CYS A 108 -4.79 -1.50 -2.37
CA CYS A 108 -3.88 -0.41 -2.04
C CYS A 108 -3.50 0.44 -3.25
N VAL A 109 -3.46 -0.14 -4.46
CA VAL A 109 -3.12 0.58 -5.69
C VAL A 109 -4.23 1.57 -6.04
N VAL A 110 -5.49 1.13 -6.04
CA VAL A 110 -6.63 1.99 -6.39
C VAL A 110 -7.08 2.91 -5.27
N ALA A 111 -6.77 2.57 -4.01
CA ALA A 111 -7.05 3.43 -2.86
C ALA A 111 -6.01 4.54 -2.69
N CYS A 112 -4.81 4.42 -3.27
CA CYS A 112 -3.76 5.42 -3.10
C CYS A 112 -4.09 6.70 -3.89
N PRO A 113 -4.36 7.84 -3.22
CA PRO A 113 -4.70 9.08 -3.93
C PRO A 113 -3.53 9.63 -4.76
N GLU A 114 -2.29 9.34 -4.34
CA GLU A 114 -1.07 9.80 -5.02
C GLU A 114 -0.60 8.87 -6.14
N LYS A 115 -1.30 7.76 -6.39
CA LYS A 115 -0.90 6.71 -7.35
C LYS A 115 0.56 6.26 -7.14
N ALA A 116 0.95 6.14 -5.87
CA ALA A 116 2.31 5.86 -5.46
C ALA A 116 2.62 4.36 -5.30
N ILE A 117 1.63 3.48 -5.50
CA ILE A 117 1.77 2.04 -5.22
C ILE A 117 1.56 1.24 -6.49
N THR A 118 2.43 0.27 -6.75
CA THR A 118 2.28 -0.74 -7.80
C THR A 118 2.46 -2.14 -7.22
N LEU A 119 2.04 -3.18 -7.94
CA LEU A 119 2.36 -4.57 -7.60
C LEU A 119 3.41 -5.09 -8.58
N ARG A 120 4.38 -5.83 -8.05
CA ARG A 120 5.41 -6.54 -8.83
C ARG A 120 5.50 -7.98 -8.35
N GLU A 121 5.86 -8.90 -9.24
CA GLU A 121 6.23 -10.24 -8.81
C GLU A 121 7.41 -10.16 -7.85
N ALA A 122 7.37 -10.95 -6.78
CA ALA A 122 8.53 -11.09 -5.91
C ALA A 122 9.65 -11.77 -6.70
N PRO A 123 10.92 -11.37 -6.50
CA PRO A 123 12.02 -12.10 -7.10
C PRO A 123 11.95 -13.58 -6.68
N THR A 124 12.04 -14.48 -7.66
CA THR A 124 12.21 -15.90 -7.40
C THR A 124 13.45 -16.09 -6.54
N ARG A 125 13.28 -16.61 -5.33
CA ARG A 125 14.40 -17.09 -4.53
C ARG A 125 14.93 -18.34 -5.23
N GLY A 126 16.04 -18.19 -5.95
CA GLY A 126 16.84 -19.34 -6.40
C GLY A 126 17.51 -20.05 -5.23
#